data_AF-A0A960XUB0-F1
#
_entry.id   AF-A0A960XUB0-F1
#
_cell.length_a   1.000
_cell.length_b   1.000
_cell.length_c   1.000
_cell.angle_alpha   90.00
_cell.angle_beta   90.00
_cell.angle_gamma   90.00
#
_symmetry.space_group_name_H-M   'P 1'
#
loop_
_entity.id
_entity.type
_entity.pdbx_description
1 polymer ?
#
loop_
_entity_poly.entity_id
_entity_poly.type
_entity_poly.pdbx_seq_one_letter_code
_entity_poly.pdbx_strand_id
1 'polypeptide(L)'
;MSEEWAAIEDTLDELIEGQRAKMLRMGRRIVPTLTPEDMLQPNDFPELENNPEFRYEEGVMQGLMAAEALFRRLASAEEFS
;
A
#
# COMPACT_ATOMS: atom_id res chain seq x y z
N MET A 1 17.53 -5.97 -15.56
CA MET A 1 16.91 -6.54 -14.36
C MET A 1 16.79 -8.06 -14.54
N SER A 2 17.23 -8.87 -13.57
CA SER A 2 17.13 -10.34 -13.65
C SER A 2 15.67 -10.83 -13.53
N GLU A 3 15.42 -12.11 -13.83
CA GLU A 3 14.10 -12.74 -13.66
C GLU A 3 13.65 -12.70 -12.19
N GLU A 4 14.59 -12.87 -11.25
CA GLU A 4 14.31 -12.80 -9.82
C GLU A 4 13.89 -11.39 -9.38
N TRP A 5 14.53 -10.35 -9.92
CA TRP A 5 14.13 -8.97 -9.63
C TRP A 5 12.75 -8.64 -10.18
N ALA A 6 12.44 -9.06 -11.40
CA ALA A 6 11.09 -8.89 -11.97
C ALA A 6 10.03 -9.59 -11.12
N ALA A 7 10.29 -10.82 -10.66
CA ALA A 7 9.36 -11.53 -9.79
C ALA A 7 9.14 -10.84 -8.43
N ILE A 8 10.17 -10.20 -7.86
CA ILE A 8 10.03 -9.40 -6.62
C ILE A 8 9.20 -8.14 -6.89
N GLU A 9 9.41 -7.45 -8.01
CA GLU A 9 8.60 -6.29 -8.39
C GLU A 9 7.12 -6.66 -8.52
N ASP A 10 6.82 -7.70 -9.30
CA ASP A 10 5.46 -8.21 -9.48
C ASP A 10 4.81 -8.59 -8.14
N THR A 11 5.57 -9.26 -7.26
CA THR A 11 5.08 -9.64 -5.93
C THR A 11 4.79 -8.42 -5.05
N LEU A 12 5.65 -7.39 -5.08
CA LEU A 12 5.42 -6.16 -4.33
C LEU A 12 4.18 -5.42 -4.82
N ASP A 13 4.00 -5.34 -6.14
CA ASP A 13 2.83 -4.71 -6.76
C ASP A 13 1.53 -5.44 -6.38
N GLU A 14 1.53 -6.79 -6.40
CA GLU A 14 0.41 -7.61 -5.95
C GLU A 14 0.07 -7.38 -4.46
N LEU A 15 1.09 -7.28 -3.60
CA LEU A 15 0.90 -7.03 -2.17
C LEU A 15 0.32 -5.63 -1.92
N ILE A 16 0.80 -4.61 -2.63
CA ILE A 16 0.31 -3.24 -2.51
C ILE A 16 -1.14 -3.14 -2.97
N GLU A 17 -1.48 -3.72 -4.13
CA GLU A 17 -2.86 -3.67 -4.63
C GLU A 17 -3.81 -4.48 -3.74
N GLY A 18 -3.37 -5.65 -3.27
CA GLY A 18 -4.11 -6.44 -2.29
C GLY A 18 -4.38 -5.66 -1.00
N GLN A 19 -3.37 -4.94 -0.49
CA GLN A 19 -3.52 -4.11 0.71
C GLN A 19 -4.45 -2.93 0.46
N ARG A 20 -4.39 -2.28 -0.71
CA ARG A 20 -5.29 -1.18 -1.09
C ARG A 20 -6.75 -1.65 -1.12
N ALA A 21 -7.01 -2.79 -1.77
CA ALA A 21 -8.34 -3.38 -1.83
C ALA A 21 -8.86 -3.80 -0.43
N LYS A 22 -7.97 -4.31 0.43
CA LYS A 22 -8.30 -4.64 1.83
C LYS A 22 -8.68 -3.39 2.62
N MET A 23 -7.88 -2.33 2.55
CA MET A 23 -8.15 -1.07 3.23
C MET A 23 -9.45 -0.43 2.75
N LEU A 24 -9.72 -0.39 1.43
CA LEU A 24 -10.99 0.14 0.91
C LEU A 24 -12.19 -0.67 1.41
N ARG A 25 -12.10 -2.01 1.40
CA ARG A 25 -13.17 -2.88 1.91
C ARG A 25 -13.42 -2.64 3.40
N MET A 26 -12.36 -2.45 4.18
CA MET A 26 -12.47 -2.18 5.62
C MET A 26 -12.98 -0.76 5.89
N GLY A 27 -12.47 0.23 5.17
CA GLY A 27 -12.93 1.61 5.22
C GLY A 27 -14.42 1.70 4.91
N ARG A 28 -14.91 0.99 3.90
CA ARG A 28 -16.36 0.91 3.58
C ARG A 28 -17.22 0.24 4.65
N ARG A 29 -16.65 -0.56 5.55
CA ARG A 29 -17.38 -1.09 6.71
C ARG A 29 -17.58 -0.02 7.79
N ILE A 30 -16.69 0.97 7.84
CA ILE A 30 -16.70 2.07 8.82
C ILE A 30 -17.46 3.27 8.25
N VAL A 31 -17.12 3.69 7.02
CA VAL A 31 -17.74 4.78 6.26
C VAL A 31 -18.28 4.20 4.94
N PRO A 32 -19.58 3.86 4.85
CA PRO A 32 -20.13 3.15 3.69
C PRO A 32 -20.00 3.87 2.34
N THR A 33 -19.89 5.20 2.36
CA THR A 33 -19.78 6.03 1.16
C THR A 33 -18.35 6.18 0.63
N LEU A 34 -17.36 5.52 1.24
CA LEU A 34 -15.97 5.69 0.88
C LEU A 34 -15.68 5.30 -0.57
N THR A 35 -15.00 6.19 -1.29
CA THR A 35 -14.53 5.96 -2.67
C THR A 35 -13.06 5.52 -2.68
N PRO A 36 -12.58 4.93 -3.77
CA PRO A 36 -11.14 4.67 -3.95
C PRO A 36 -10.29 5.94 -3.86
N GLU A 37 -10.81 7.07 -4.31
CA GLU A 37 -10.12 8.37 -4.28
C GLU A 37 -9.94 8.89 -2.85
N ASP A 38 -10.95 8.69 -1.99
CA ASP A 38 -10.89 9.05 -0.56
C ASP A 38 -9.76 8.31 0.19
N MET A 39 -9.36 7.13 -0.30
CA MET A 39 -8.26 6.35 0.27
C MET A 39 -6.88 6.97 0.05
N LEU A 40 -6.77 8.03 -0.76
CA LEU A 40 -5.53 8.81 -0.90
C LEU A 40 -5.30 9.70 0.32
N GLN A 41 -6.36 10.13 1.00
CA GLN A 41 -6.31 10.98 2.20
C GLN A 41 -7.25 10.43 3.31
N PRO A 42 -7.03 9.21 3.82
CA PRO A 42 -7.93 8.57 4.78
C PRO A 42 -8.03 9.34 6.12
N ASN A 43 -7.03 10.17 6.45
CA ASN A 43 -7.01 11.00 7.65
C ASN A 43 -8.10 12.10 7.64
N ASP A 44 -8.68 12.42 6.48
CA ASP A 44 -9.80 13.36 6.36
C ASP A 44 -11.12 12.78 6.91
N PHE A 45 -11.15 11.47 7.22
CA PHE A 45 -12.29 10.76 7.81
C PHE A 45 -11.98 10.44 9.28
N PRO A 46 -12.53 11.21 10.24
CA PRO A 46 -12.31 10.97 11.66
C PRO A 46 -12.69 9.55 12.11
N GLU A 47 -13.65 8.93 11.45
CA GLU A 47 -14.08 7.55 11.73
C GLU A 47 -12.99 6.52 11.40
N LEU A 48 -12.18 6.77 10.37
CA LEU A 48 -11.04 5.93 10.01
C LEU A 48 -9.84 6.23 10.92
N GLU A 49 -9.58 7.51 11.17
CA GLU A 49 -8.45 7.95 12.01
C GLU A 49 -8.56 7.42 13.45
N ASN A 50 -9.79 7.40 13.99
CA ASN A 50 -10.05 6.89 15.34
C ASN A 50 -10.28 5.37 15.39
N ASN A 51 -10.14 4.64 14.28
CA ASN A 51 -10.30 3.20 14.23
C ASN A 51 -8.94 2.47 14.29
N PRO A 52 -8.59 1.80 15.40
CA PRO A 52 -7.28 1.17 15.55
C PRO A 52 -6.97 0.07 14.52
N GLU A 53 -7.97 -0.68 14.08
CA GLU A 53 -7.80 -1.72 13.06
C GLU A 53 -7.47 -1.08 11.70
N PHE A 54 -8.14 0.03 11.37
CA PHE A 54 -7.83 0.79 10.16
C PHE A 54 -6.44 1.41 10.19
N ARG A 55 -6.07 2.06 11.29
CA ARG A 55 -4.72 2.62 11.50
C ARG A 55 -3.62 1.55 11.39
N TYR A 56 -3.86 0.34 11.89
CA TYR A 56 -2.92 -0.77 11.75
C TYR A 56 -2.68 -1.14 10.27
N GLU A 57 -3.76 -1.32 9.50
CA GLU A 57 -3.64 -1.65 8.08
C GLU A 57 -3.04 -0.52 7.25
N GLU A 58 -3.25 0.74 7.64
CA GLU A 58 -2.54 1.87 7.06
C GLU A 58 -1.03 1.77 7.35
N GLY A 59 -0.64 1.43 8.57
CA GLY A 59 0.77 1.19 8.92
C GLY A 59 1.42 0.08 8.07
N VAL A 60 0.67 -0.99 7.77
CA VAL A 60 1.12 -2.06 6.85
C VAL A 60 1.33 -1.50 5.44
N MET A 61 0.40 -0.69 4.93
CA MET A 61 0.54 -0.04 3.62
C MET A 61 1.79 0.85 3.57
N GLN A 62 2.04 1.67 4.60
CA GLN A 62 3.25 2.50 4.68
C GLN A 62 4.53 1.64 4.66
N GLY A 63 4.52 0.49 5.32
CA GLY A 63 5.63 -0.47 5.27
C GLY A 63 5.88 -1.04 3.87
N LEU A 64 4.81 -1.38 3.14
CA LEU A 64 4.90 -1.86 1.75
C LEU A 64 5.43 -0.77 0.81
N MET A 65 4.95 0.46 0.94
CA MET A 65 5.45 1.61 0.15
C MET A 65 6.93 1.90 0.43
N ALA A 66 7.38 1.76 1.69
CA ALA A 66 8.79 1.90 2.04
C ALA A 66 9.65 0.78 1.42
N ALA A 67 9.15 -0.45 1.41
CA ALA A 67 9.81 -1.59 0.76
C ALA A 67 9.91 -1.40 -0.75
N GLU A 68 8.83 -0.94 -1.41
CA GLU A 68 8.82 -0.60 -2.83
C GLU A 68 9.84 0.49 -3.17
N ALA A 69 9.88 1.57 -2.39
CA ALA A 69 10.83 2.67 -2.61
C ALA A 69 12.29 2.19 -2.50
N LEU A 70 12.60 1.35 -1.49
CA LEU A 70 13.91 0.73 -1.34
C LEU A 70 14.23 -0.20 -2.52
N PHE A 71 13.30 -1.05 -2.90
CA PHE A 71 13.45 -1.99 -4.01
C PHE A 71 13.76 -1.25 -5.32
N ARG A 72 12.97 -0.22 -5.68
CA ARG A 72 13.21 0.60 -6.88
C ARG A 72 14.59 1.28 -6.85
N ARG A 73 15.06 1.71 -5.67
CA ARG A 73 16.40 2.29 -5.52
C ARG A 73 17.53 1.27 -5.72
N LEU A 74 17.30 0.00 -5.37
CA LEU A 74 18.28 -1.08 -5.56
C LEU A 74 18.26 -1.60 -7.01
N ALA A 75 17.07 -1.82 -7.58
CA ALA A 75 16.89 -2.23 -8.96
C ALA A 75 17.53 -1.23 -9.93
N SER A 76 17.31 0.07 -9.71
CA SER A 76 17.98 1.10 -10.52
C SER A 76 19.50 1.10 -10.37
N ALA A 77 20.07 0.68 -9.24
CA ALA A 77 21.52 0.59 -9.06
C ALA A 77 22.13 -0.62 -9.78
N GLU A 78 21.37 -1.72 -9.94
CA GLU A 78 21.79 -2.89 -10.70
C GLU A 78 21.87 -2.59 -12.21
N GLU A 79 20.94 -1.79 -12.75
CA GLU A 79 20.95 -1.42 -14.17
C GLU A 79 22.19 -0.60 -14.60
N PHE A 80 22.89 0.02 -13.63
CA PHE A 80 24.12 0.78 -13.88
C PHE A 80 25.40 0.06 -13.40
N SER A 81 25.30 -1.21 -12.96
CA SER A 81 26.43 -2.05 -12.54
C SER A 81 26.78 -3.12 -13.58
#